data_AF-A0A429X1N3-F1
#
_entry.id   AF-A0A429X1N3-F1
#
_cell.length_a   1.000
_cell.length_b   1.000
_cell.length_c   1.000
_cell.angle_alpha   90.00
_cell.angle_beta   90.00
_cell.angle_gamma   90.00
#
_symmetry.space_group_name_H-M   'P 1'
#
loop_
_entity.id
_entity.type
_entity.pdbx_description
1 polymer ?
#
loop_
_entity_poly.entity_id
_entity_poly.type
_entity_poly.pdbx_seq_one_letter_code
_entity_poly.pdbx_strand_id
1 'polypeptide(L)' 'MRIEKGISQTYMARKLGYKTPSGYANIESGKIKLTLETALMISEIIEVDFHVLFFD' A
#
# COMPACT_ATOMS: atom_id res chain seq x y z
N MET A 1 -1.48 -9.62 -2.89
CA MET A 1 -2.17 -8.55 -2.11
C MET A 1 -1.78 -8.58 -0.62
N ARG A 2 -1.89 -7.46 0.13
CA ARG A 2 -1.53 -7.42 1.58
C ARG A 2 -2.29 -8.43 2.45
N ILE A 3 -3.50 -8.81 2.04
CA ILE A 3 -4.37 -9.75 2.76
C ILE A 3 -3.73 -11.15 2.80
N GLU A 4 -3.10 -11.56 1.70
CA GLU A 4 -2.39 -12.85 1.59
C GLU A 4 -1.17 -12.91 2.51
N LYS A 5 -0.61 -11.74 2.86
CA LYS A 5 0.50 -11.60 3.81
C LYS A 5 0.02 -11.43 5.26
N GLY A 6 -1.28 -11.42 5.53
CA GLY A 6 -1.84 -11.18 6.87
C GLY A 6 -1.61 -9.76 7.38
N ILE A 7 -1.30 -8.81 6.49
CA ILE A 7 -0.93 -7.45 6.86
C ILE A 7 -2.18 -6.55 6.94
N SER A 8 -2.31 -5.80 8.03
CA SER A 8 -3.44 -4.86 8.24
C SER A 8 -3.20 -3.51 7.56
N GLN A 9 -4.28 -2.78 7.24
CA GLN A 9 -4.19 -1.40 6.72
C GLN A 9 -3.50 -0.47 7.71
N THR A 10 -3.71 -0.66 9.02
CA THR A 10 -3.05 0.12 10.07
C THR A 10 -1.54 -0.07 10.04
N TYR A 11 -1.06 -1.29 9.79
CA TYR A 11 0.36 -1.57 9.66
C TYR A 11 0.95 -0.86 8.42
N MET A 12 0.29 -1.01 7.26
CA MET A 12 0.71 -0.34 6.03
C MET A 12 0.76 1.18 6.21
N ALA A 13 -0.28 1.75 6.81
CA ALA A 13 -0.37 3.18 7.07
C ALA A 13 0.80 3.69 7.92
N ARG A 14 1.13 2.97 9.00
CA ARG A 14 2.28 3.32 9.86
C ARG A 14 3.62 3.22 9.13
N LYS A 15 3.81 2.18 8.31
CA LYS A 15 5.05 1.99 7.54
C LYS A 15 5.25 3.05 6.45
N LEU A 16 4.16 3.55 5.87
CA LEU A 16 4.16 4.61 4.86
C LEU A 16 4.13 6.03 5.46
N GLY A 17 4.19 6.16 6.80
CA GLY A 17 4.21 7.46 7.47
C GLY A 17 2.85 8.17 7.57
N TYR A 18 1.74 7.48 7.31
CA TYR A 18 0.40 8.05 7.48
C TYR A 18 -0.01 8.12 8.95
N LYS A 19 -0.71 9.20 9.31
CA LYS A 19 -1.23 9.41 10.66
C LYS A 19 -2.39 8.47 11.02
N THR A 20 -3.14 8.02 10.02
CA THR A 20 -4.34 7.19 10.20
C THR A 20 -4.40 6.06 9.17
N PRO A 21 -5.09 4.93 9.48
CA PRO A 21 -5.29 3.82 8.53
C PRO A 21 -5.96 4.27 7.22
N SER A 22 -6.80 5.31 7.29
CA SER A 22 -7.54 5.84 6.14
C SER A 22 -6.64 6.33 5.02
N GLY A 23 -5.41 6.79 5.31
CA GLY A 23 -4.46 7.21 4.28
C GLY A 23 -4.15 6.08 3.31
N TYR A 24 -3.85 4.89 3.84
CA TYR A 24 -3.62 3.69 3.04
C TYR A 24 -4.92 3.11 2.46
N ALA A 25 -6.03 3.12 3.20
CA ALA A 25 -7.33 2.64 2.68
C ALA A 25 -7.83 3.46 1.47
N ASN A 26 -7.51 4.75 1.40
CA ASN A 26 -7.84 5.60 0.26
C ASN A 26 -7.04 5.22 -1.01
N ILE A 27 -5.84 4.66 -0.84
CA ILE A 27 -5.07 4.09 -1.96
C ILE A 27 -5.75 2.80 -2.45
N GLU A 28 -6.04 1.87 -1.54
CA GLU A 28 -6.69 0.59 -1.91
C GLU A 28 -8.07 0.78 -2.56
N SER A 29 -8.82 1.82 -2.16
CA SER A 29 -10.12 2.15 -2.73
C SER A 29 -10.07 3.03 -3.98
N GLY A 30 -8.87 3.39 -4.46
CA GLY A 30 -8.70 4.24 -5.64
C GLY A 30 -9.11 5.71 -5.46
N LYS A 31 -9.44 6.15 -4.24
CA LYS A 31 -9.74 7.55 -3.93
C LYS A 31 -8.53 8.45 -4.08
N ILE A 32 -7.34 7.90 -3.81
CA ILE A 32 -6.05 8.57 -4.02
C ILE A 32 -5.30 7.80 -5.10
N LYS A 33 -4.79 8.53 -6.09
CA LYS A 33 -3.94 7.96 -7.13
C LYS A 33 -2.65 7.42 -6.51
N LEU A 34 -2.35 6.14 -6.77
CA LEU A 34 -1.10 5.53 -6.36
C LEU A 34 0.05 6.18 -7.15
N THR A 35 1.06 6.69 -6.44
CA THR A 35 2.30 7.19 -7.05
C THR A 35 3.33 6.07 -7.17
N LEU A 36 4.27 6.18 -8.10
CA LEU A 36 5.34 5.18 -8.27
C LEU A 36 6.16 5.00 -6.97
N GLU A 37 6.49 6.09 -6.30
CA GLU A 37 7.20 6.06 -5.02
C GLU A 37 6.42 5.28 -3.95
N THR A 38 5.12 5.52 -3.83
CA THR A 38 4.29 4.79 -2.86
C THR A 38 4.12 3.33 -3.26
N ALA A 39 4.04 3.02 -4.57
CA ALA A 39 4.00 1.66 -5.07
C ALA A 39 5.27 0.88 -4.71
N LEU A 40 6.44 1.49 -4.87
CA LEU A 40 7.73 0.91 -4.47
C LEU A 40 7.80 0.66 -2.96
N MET A 41 7.40 1.63 -2.14
CA MET A 41 7.36 1.42 -0.68
C MET A 41 6.39 0.29 -0.30
N ILE A 42 5.21 0.23 -0.92
CA ILE A 42 4.26 -0.86 -0.66
C ILE A 42 4.87 -2.21 -1.08
N SER A 43 5.51 -2.28 -2.25
CA SER A 43 6.12 -3.49 -2.79
C SER A 43 7.21 -4.05 -1.88
N GLU A 44 8.02 -3.16 -1.30
CA GLU A 44 9.00 -3.52 -0.27
C GLU A 44 8.34 -4.03 1.03
N ILE A 45 7.27 -3.38 1.50
CA ILE A 45 6.59 -3.77 2.75
C ILE A 45 5.94 -5.16 2.65
N ILE A 46 5.32 -5.47 1.51
CA ILE A 46 4.58 -6.73 1.33
C ILE A 46 5.38 -7.80 0.57
N GLU A 47 6.62 -7.49 0.17
CA GLU A 47 7.52 -8.36 -0.60
C GLU A 47 6.84 -8.92 -1.86
N VAL A 48 6.33 -8.02 -2.69
CA VAL A 48 5.70 -8.32 -3.98
C VAL A 48 6.34 -7.42 -5.04
N ASP A 49 6.35 -7.84 -6.30
CA ASP A 49 6.79 -6.99 -7.41
C ASP A 49 5.90 -5.74 -7.53
N PHE A 50 6.50 -4.55 -7.65
CA PHE A 50 5.75 -3.30 -7.79
C PHE A 50 4.92 -3.24 -9.08
N HIS A 51 5.31 -3.98 -10.12
CA HIS A 51 4.53 -4.05 -11.36
C HIS A 51 3.12 -4.58 -11.12
N VAL A 52 2.97 -5.56 -10.21
CA VAL A 52 1.69 -6.14 -9.78
C VAL A 52 0.83 -5.13 -9.01
N LEU A 53 1.43 -4.07 -8.47
CA LEU A 53 0.71 -3.06 -7.69
C LEU A 53 0.34 -1.82 -8.52
N PHE A 54 1.05 -1.55 -9.62
CA PHE A 54 0.97 -0.28 -10.35
C PHE A 54 0.36 -0.42 -11.75
N PHE A 55 0.43 -1.59 -12.37
CA PHE A 55 -0.02 -1.81 -13.74
C PHE A 55 -1.18 -2.81 -13.87
N ASP A 56 -1.58 -3.45 -12.77
CA ASP A 56 -2.74 -4.36 -12.68
C ASP A 56 -4.01 -3.67 -12.15
#